data_AF-A0A952GZ01-F1
#
_entry.id   AF-A0A952GZ01-F1
#
_cell.length_a   1.000
_cell.length_b   1.000
_cell.length_c   1.000
_cell.angle_alpha   90.00
_cell.angle_beta   90.00
_cell.angle_gamma   90.00
#
_symmetry.space_group_name_H-M   'P 1'
#
loop_
_entity.id
_entity.type
_entity.pdbx_description
1 polymer ?
#
loop_
_entity_poly.entity_id
_entity_poly.type
_entity_poly.pdbx_seq_one_letter_code
_entity_poly.pdbx_strand_id
1 'polypeptide(L)'
;AETEKPDYDYARGTVLRVFELDDGASAGFTVVGLDGQVAARGTVGRAGAQYTARITEGTLRDWGLEVEGKRSPMLAEGATLSWSA
;
A
#
# COMPACT_ATOMS: atom_id res chain seq x y z
N ALA A 1 0.05 13.02 -15.12
CA ALA A 1 0.30 11.78 -14.36
C ALA A 1 1.80 11.69 -14.17
N GLU A 2 2.27 11.30 -12.99
CA GLU A 2 3.69 11.12 -12.63
C GLU A 2 4.30 9.93 -13.40
N THR A 3 4.28 9.98 -14.72
CA THR A 3 4.88 9.00 -15.64
C THR A 3 5.97 9.65 -16.49
N GLU A 4 6.30 10.92 -16.21
CA GLU A 4 7.21 11.72 -17.02
C GLU A 4 8.67 11.46 -16.66
N LYS A 5 8.96 11.05 -15.42
CA LYS A 5 10.30 10.64 -14.96
C LYS A 5 10.20 9.57 -13.88
N PRO A 6 11.18 8.65 -13.77
CA PRO A 6 11.12 7.57 -12.80
C PRO A 6 11.48 7.99 -11.37
N ASP A 7 11.95 9.21 -11.10
CA ASP A 7 12.53 9.67 -9.83
C ASP A 7 11.56 10.43 -8.91
N TYR A 8 10.27 10.10 -8.95
CA TYR A 8 9.26 10.69 -8.06
C TYR A 8 9.28 10.10 -6.64
N ASP A 9 8.62 10.78 -5.71
CA ASP A 9 8.46 10.30 -4.32
C ASP A 9 7.53 9.08 -4.27
N TYR A 10 8.10 7.88 -4.27
CA TYR A 10 7.37 6.62 -4.23
C TYR A 10 6.53 6.44 -2.95
N ALA A 11 6.78 7.22 -1.89
CA ALA A 11 6.01 7.16 -0.64
C ALA A 11 4.76 8.06 -0.66
N ARG A 12 4.49 8.75 -1.78
CA ARG A 12 3.31 9.58 -1.98
C ARG A 12 2.49 9.11 -3.17
N GLY A 13 1.16 9.05 -3.00
CA GLY A 13 0.25 8.63 -4.07
C GLY A 13 0.30 7.12 -4.37
N THR A 14 0.96 6.34 -3.50
CA THR A 14 1.21 4.91 -3.70
C THR A 14 -0.08 4.12 -3.66
N VAL A 15 -0.30 3.26 -4.66
CA VAL A 15 -1.36 2.25 -4.65
C VAL A 15 -0.72 0.87 -4.51
N LEU A 16 -0.97 0.22 -3.38
CA LEU A 16 -0.52 -1.16 -3.14
C LEU A 16 -1.52 -2.10 -3.80
N ARG A 17 -1.11 -2.72 -4.91
CA ARG A 17 -1.93 -3.69 -5.62
C ARG A 17 -1.75 -5.08 -5.02
N VAL A 18 -2.86 -5.69 -4.62
CA VAL A 18 -2.92 -7.02 -4.02
C VAL A 18 -3.33 -8.02 -5.10
N PHE A 19 -2.57 -9.11 -5.21
CA PHE A 19 -2.81 -10.19 -6.16
C PHE A 19 -2.99 -11.50 -5.40
N GLU A 20 -4.03 -12.26 -5.76
CA GLU A 20 -4.27 -13.65 -5.32
C GLU A 20 -3.96 -13.91 -3.83
N LEU A 21 -4.47 -13.06 -2.94
CA LEU A 21 -4.29 -13.23 -1.50
C LEU A 21 -5.42 -14.11 -0.94
N ASP A 22 -5.06 -15.32 -0.50
CA ASP A 22 -5.98 -16.25 0.12
C ASP A 22 -6.59 -15.70 1.43
N ASP A 23 -7.76 -16.20 1.80
CA ASP A 23 -8.37 -15.85 3.08
C ASP A 23 -7.48 -16.31 4.25
N GLY A 24 -7.28 -15.42 5.23
CA GLY A 24 -6.37 -15.61 6.35
C GLY A 24 -4.89 -15.42 6.02
N ALA A 25 -4.53 -15.20 4.74
CA ALA A 25 -3.14 -14.99 4.34
C ALA A 25 -2.70 -13.53 4.51
N SER A 26 -1.38 -13.31 4.49
CA SER A 26 -0.77 -11.98 4.47
C SER A 26 0.45 -11.93 3.57
N ALA A 27 0.71 -10.76 2.99
CA ALA A 27 1.87 -10.46 2.16
C ALA A 27 2.58 -9.21 2.67
N GLY A 28 3.92 -9.22 2.67
CA GLY A 28 4.75 -8.07 3.02
C GLY A 28 4.97 -7.13 1.84
N PHE A 29 5.17 -5.84 2.13
CA PHE A 29 5.60 -4.86 1.14
C PHE A 29 6.73 -3.96 1.70
N THR A 30 7.51 -3.37 0.80
CA THR A 30 8.50 -2.34 1.13
C THR A 30 8.50 -1.29 0.03
N VAL A 31 8.43 -0.03 0.42
CA VAL A 31 8.60 1.14 -0.43
C VAL A 31 9.93 1.79 -0.07
N VAL A 32 10.78 2.00 -1.07
CA VAL A 32 12.10 2.61 -0.89
C VAL A 32 12.06 4.08 -1.29
N GLY A 33 12.86 4.89 -0.62
CA GLY A 33 13.11 6.28 -0.99
C GLY A 33 14.12 6.40 -2.13
N LEU A 34 14.31 7.62 -2.61
CA LEU A 34 15.30 7.95 -3.66
C LEU A 34 16.75 7.75 -3.20
N ASP A 35 16.97 7.70 -1.89
CA ASP A 35 18.25 7.39 -1.25
C ASP A 35 18.49 5.88 -1.08
N GLY A 36 17.54 5.04 -1.54
CA GLY A 36 17.57 3.59 -1.39
C GLY A 36 17.25 3.08 0.01
N GLN A 37 16.93 3.96 0.96
CA GLN A 37 16.51 3.57 2.30
C GLN A 37 15.03 3.20 2.34
N VAL A 38 14.61 2.51 3.40
CA VAL A 38 13.19 2.17 3.61
C VAL A 38 12.41 3.45 3.91
N ALA A 39 11.49 3.80 3.01
CA ALA A 39 10.53 4.89 3.25
C ALA A 39 9.29 4.38 3.98
N ALA A 40 8.84 3.16 3.64
CA ALA A 40 7.80 2.45 4.39
C ALA A 40 7.93 0.93 4.24
N ARG A 41 7.57 0.18 5.28
CA ARG A 41 7.42 -1.28 5.26
C ARG A 41 6.17 -1.69 6.02
N GLY A 42 5.51 -2.73 5.55
CA GLY A 42 4.29 -3.21 6.17
C GLY A 42 3.80 -4.54 5.61
N THR A 43 2.57 -4.90 5.98
CA THR A 43 1.87 -6.08 5.49
C THR A 43 0.47 -5.73 5.02
N VAL A 44 -0.06 -6.54 4.10
CA VAL A 44 -1.49 -6.58 3.75
C VAL A 44 -2.00 -7.97 4.08
N GLY A 45 -3.08 -8.06 4.86
CA GLY A 45 -3.75 -9.31 5.20
C GLY A 45 -5.21 -9.32 4.74
N ARG A 46 -5.76 -10.52 4.54
CA ARG A 46 -7.16 -10.72 4.17
C ARG A 46 -7.92 -11.51 5.24
N ALA A 47 -9.14 -11.06 5.56
CA ALA A 47 -10.12 -11.79 6.36
C ALA A 47 -11.50 -11.68 5.70
N GLY A 48 -11.96 -12.75 5.07
CA GLY A 48 -13.15 -12.78 4.23
C GLY A 48 -13.04 -11.80 3.06
N ALA A 49 -13.89 -10.77 3.06
CA ALA A 49 -13.87 -9.70 2.05
C ALA A 49 -13.05 -8.46 2.47
N GLN A 50 -12.56 -8.43 3.71
CA GLN A 50 -11.83 -7.29 4.26
C GLN A 50 -10.32 -7.46 4.04
N TYR A 51 -9.71 -6.41 3.49
CA TYR A 51 -8.27 -6.26 3.37
C TYR A 51 -7.79 -5.23 4.38
N THR A 52 -6.72 -5.55 5.10
CA THR A 52 -6.08 -4.63 6.05
C THR A 52 -4.61 -4.49 5.72
N ALA A 53 -4.21 -3.28 5.36
CA ALA A 53 -2.81 -2.89 5.24
C ALA A 53 -2.33 -2.22 6.52
N ARG A 54 -1.14 -2.61 7.01
CA ARG A 54 -0.50 -2.03 8.18
C ARG A 54 0.95 -1.70 7.89
N ILE A 55 1.31 -0.43 8.05
CA ILE A 55 2.68 0.07 8.03
C ILE A 55 3.29 -0.17 9.42
N THR A 56 4.46 -0.80 9.47
CA THR A 56 5.20 -1.11 10.70
C THR A 56 6.49 -0.31 10.83
N GLU A 57 6.95 0.32 9.75
CA GLU A 57 8.15 1.17 9.69
C GLU A 57 7.92 2.26 8.64
N GLY A 58 8.34 3.49 8.94
CA GLY A 58 8.19 4.62 8.03
C GLY A 58 6.74 5.10 7.86
N THR A 59 6.47 5.83 6.77
CA THR A 59 5.15 6.41 6.48
C THR A 59 4.85 6.45 4.98
N LEU A 60 3.57 6.39 4.64
CA LEU A 60 3.05 6.67 3.30
C LEU A 60 2.06 7.84 3.38
N ARG A 61 1.96 8.61 2.30
CA ARG A 61 1.00 9.71 2.13
C ARG A 61 0.14 9.50 0.90
N ASP A 62 -1.12 9.91 0.97
CA ASP A 62 -2.08 9.81 -0.13
C ASP A 62 -2.14 8.39 -0.73
N TRP A 63 -2.18 7.35 0.10
CA TRP A 63 -1.96 5.96 -0.31
C TRP A 63 -3.24 5.10 -0.24
N GLY A 64 -3.29 4.01 -1.00
CA GLY A 64 -4.48 3.14 -1.03
C GLY A 64 -4.19 1.69 -1.45
N LEU A 65 -5.25 0.88 -1.48
CA LEU A 65 -5.22 -0.50 -1.97
C LEU A 65 -5.91 -0.61 -3.32
N GLU A 66 -5.41 -1.52 -4.15
CA GLU A 66 -6.12 -2.01 -5.34
C GLU A 66 -6.24 -3.54 -5.26
N VAL A 67 -7.47 -4.05 -5.34
CA VAL A 67 -7.79 -5.49 -5.31
C VAL A 67 -8.68 -5.77 -6.51
N GLU A 68 -8.27 -6.69 -7.39
CA GLU A 68 -9.05 -7.08 -8.59
C GLU A 68 -9.53 -5.89 -9.45
N GLY A 69 -8.73 -4.82 -9.52
CA GLY A 69 -9.04 -3.60 -10.26
C GLY A 69 -9.99 -2.62 -9.56
N LYS A 70 -10.47 -2.94 -8.36
CA LYS A 70 -11.22 -2.03 -7.49
C LYS A 70 -10.26 -1.31 -6.54
N ARG A 71 -10.53 -0.03 -6.24
CA ARG A 71 -9.68 0.80 -5.40
C ARG A 71 -10.38 1.21 -4.11
N SER A 72 -9.60 1.21 -3.02
CA SER A 72 -10.01 1.86 -1.79
C SER A 72 -10.02 3.39 -1.95
N PRO A 73 -10.66 4.13 -1.04
CA PRO A 73 -10.33 5.54 -0.82
C PRO A 73 -8.82 5.69 -0.53
N MET A 74 -8.25 6.82 -0.95
CA MET A 74 -6.88 7.19 -0.56
C MET A 74 -6.87 7.67 0.89
N LEU A 75 -5.94 7.16 1.66
CA LEU A 75 -5.63 7.60 3.01
C LEU A 75 -4.55 8.69 2.92
N ALA A 76 -4.91 9.92 3.27
CA ALA A 76 -3.98 11.06 3.23
C ALA A 76 -2.74 10.80 4.10
N GLU A 77 -2.96 10.24 5.29
CA GLU A 77 -1.93 9.84 6.24
C GLU A 77 -2.45 8.75 7.19
N GLY A 78 -1.55 7.96 7.76
CA GLY A 78 -1.88 6.93 8.75
C GLY A 78 -1.24 5.59 8.45
N ALA A 79 -1.09 4.77 9.50
CA ALA A 79 -0.38 3.50 9.44
C ALA A 79 -1.29 2.29 9.12
N THR A 80 -2.62 2.46 9.12
CA THR A 80 -3.56 1.36 8.90
C THR A 80 -4.66 1.77 7.93
N LEU A 81 -4.94 0.92 6.96
CA LEU A 81 -6.07 1.05 6.04
C LEU A 81 -6.83 -0.29 6.01
N SER A 82 -8.10 -0.26 6.39
CA SER A 82 -9.00 -1.41 6.31
C SER A 82 -10.13 -1.11 5.34
N TRP A 83 -10.32 -1.98 4.35
CA TRP A 83 -11.27 -1.77 3.25
C TRP A 83 -11.83 -3.10 2.75
N SER A 84 -13.09 -3.10 2.32
CA SER A 84 -13.75 -4.26 1.70
C SER A 84 -13.95 -4.00 0.21
N ALA A 85 -13.50 -4.93 -0.63
CA ALA A 85 -13.54 -4.83 -2.09
C ALA A 85 -14.87 -5.28 -2.70
#